data_AF-A0A848HTT8-F1
#
_entry.id   AF-A0A848HTT8-F1
#
_cell.length_a   1.000
_cell.length_b   1.000
_cell.length_c   1.000
_cell.angle_alpha   90.00
_cell.angle_beta   90.00
_cell.angle_gamma   90.00
#
_symmetry.space_group_name_H-M   'P 1'
#
loop_
_entity.id
_entity.type
_entity.pdbx_description
1 polymer ?
#
loop_
_entity_poly.entity_id
_entity_poly.type
_entity_poly.pdbx_seq_one_letter_code
_entity_poly.pdbx_strand_id
1 'polypeptide(L)'
;MTAVPLACATNRPLQRHAATINQKGGASSEKKDHATFHRHAVGGRNAMQNQTSKRQKLYKQGLNDGQIARIQQVSPNAVAHWRKRNGLPVNTVVQKAPRPVAQCRKFLYDLEWRDPHIAKEQRVSAAAVLDWRRSNSLPANQSNAFRRRQDRARQLHDLQDRIVKAIGTSLPRDIAADAAADLMLAVVSGSVPIRDIEKRARSFGNRALQEFANAYLSRSLDETIGADSDLRRIDMLVDESSSVWLEEMGASWH
;
A
#
# COMPACT_ATOMS: atom_id res chain seq x y z
N MET A 1 -18.33 24.10 -34.92
CA MET A 1 -19.78 24.02 -34.67
C MET A 1 -20.03 22.95 -33.62
N THR A 2 -20.95 23.27 -32.70
CA THR A 2 -21.61 22.43 -31.68
C THR A 2 -20.75 21.74 -30.62
N ALA A 3 -20.68 22.43 -29.47
CA ALA A 3 -20.47 21.84 -28.16
C ALA A 3 -21.68 20.99 -27.72
N VAL A 4 -21.43 19.94 -26.93
CA VAL A 4 -22.45 19.25 -26.12
C VAL A 4 -21.93 19.16 -24.68
N PRO A 5 -22.72 19.54 -23.66
CA PRO A 5 -22.25 19.70 -22.28
C PRO A 5 -22.53 18.49 -21.37
N LEU A 6 -21.81 18.49 -20.23
CA LEU A 6 -21.94 17.60 -19.08
C LEU A 6 -23.36 17.50 -18.52
N ALA A 7 -23.73 16.29 -18.07
CA ALA A 7 -24.77 16.09 -17.07
C ALA A 7 -24.15 15.52 -15.78
N CYS A 8 -24.25 16.32 -14.71
CA CYS A 8 -24.07 15.93 -13.32
C CYS A 8 -25.15 14.93 -12.88
N ALA A 9 -24.76 13.83 -12.22
CA ALA A 9 -25.65 13.07 -11.35
C ALA A 9 -25.11 13.10 -9.92
N THR A 10 -25.83 13.82 -9.07
CA THR A 10 -25.63 13.98 -7.62
C THR A 10 -26.45 12.95 -6.83
N ASN A 11 -25.99 12.68 -5.60
CA ASN A 11 -26.73 12.09 -4.45
C ASN A 11 -26.97 10.57 -4.52
N ARG A 12 -26.90 9.79 -3.43
CA ARG A 12 -27.19 10.07 -2.01
C ARG A 12 -26.63 8.89 -1.15
N PRO A 13 -26.11 9.11 0.07
CA PRO A 13 -25.76 8.01 0.98
C PRO A 13 -27.01 7.45 1.67
N LEU A 14 -27.23 6.14 1.55
CA LEU A 14 -28.28 5.42 2.27
C LEU A 14 -27.96 5.34 3.76
N GLN A 15 -29.01 5.64 4.53
CA GLN A 15 -29.05 5.79 5.97
C GLN A 15 -28.79 4.46 6.68
N ARG A 16 -28.03 4.52 7.78
CA ARG A 16 -27.90 3.45 8.77
C ARG A 16 -29.18 3.42 9.60
N HIS A 17 -29.98 2.37 9.45
CA HIS A 17 -31.01 2.04 10.43
C HIS A 17 -30.40 1.22 11.57
N ALA A 18 -30.41 1.80 12.77
CA ALA A 18 -30.22 1.11 14.02
C ALA A 18 -31.50 0.33 14.35
N ALA A 19 -31.39 -0.99 14.49
CA ALA A 19 -32.46 -1.82 15.02
C ALA A 19 -32.04 -2.36 16.40
N THR A 20 -32.67 -1.77 17.40
CA THR A 20 -32.71 -2.18 18.80
C THR A 20 -33.31 -3.58 18.92
N ILE A 21 -32.55 -4.58 19.36
CA ILE A 21 -33.09 -5.89 19.74
C ILE A 21 -33.42 -5.83 21.24
N ASN A 22 -34.73 -5.83 21.51
CA ASN A 22 -35.34 -5.80 22.82
C ASN A 22 -35.47 -7.23 23.37
N GLN A 23 -35.09 -7.42 24.64
CA GLN A 23 -35.12 -8.68 25.37
C GLN A 23 -36.56 -9.05 25.75
N LYS A 24 -36.95 -10.30 25.48
CA LYS A 24 -38.09 -10.97 26.13
C LYS A 24 -37.72 -12.42 26.45
N GLY A 25 -37.96 -12.81 27.69
CA GLY A 25 -37.78 -14.15 28.27
C GLY A 25 -37.40 -13.97 29.74
N GLY A 26 -38.23 -14.21 30.76
CA GLY A 26 -39.38 -15.10 30.86
C GLY A 26 -38.91 -16.48 31.33
N ALA A 27 -38.81 -16.68 32.65
CA ALA A 27 -38.84 -17.94 33.41
C ALA A 27 -38.36 -17.62 34.84
N SER A 28 -39.21 -17.69 35.86
CA SER A 28 -39.72 -18.88 36.55
C SER A 28 -39.07 -18.97 37.93
N SER A 29 -39.93 -18.99 38.93
CA SER A 29 -39.62 -19.28 40.31
C SER A 29 -39.01 -20.68 40.46
N GLU A 30 -37.90 -20.80 41.18
CA GLU A 30 -37.61 -22.03 41.89
C GLU A 30 -36.88 -21.72 43.20
N LYS A 31 -37.58 -21.96 44.31
CA LYS A 31 -37.00 -22.07 45.64
C LYS A 31 -36.08 -23.30 45.64
N LYS A 32 -34.86 -23.17 46.16
CA LYS A 32 -34.09 -24.25 46.78
C LYS A 32 -32.92 -23.68 47.58
N ASP A 33 -33.10 -23.75 48.89
CA ASP A 33 -32.16 -24.28 49.88
C ASP A 33 -30.79 -23.62 50.02
N HIS A 34 -30.66 -22.91 51.15
CA HIS A 34 -29.40 -22.54 51.78
C HIS A 34 -28.57 -23.80 52.10
N ALA A 35 -27.52 -24.03 51.31
CA ALA A 35 -26.40 -24.89 51.69
C ALA A 35 -25.11 -24.06 51.67
N THR A 36 -24.63 -23.72 52.87
CA THR A 36 -23.31 -23.17 53.15
C THR A 36 -22.23 -24.09 52.58
N PHE A 37 -21.63 -23.71 51.45
CA PHE A 37 -20.43 -24.34 50.90
C PHE A 37 -19.21 -23.43 51.09
N HIS A 38 -18.48 -23.66 52.19
CA HIS A 38 -17.08 -23.27 52.27
C HIS A 38 -16.25 -24.21 51.36
N ARG A 39 -15.79 -23.74 50.19
CA ARG A 39 -14.69 -24.39 49.44
C ARG A 39 -13.76 -23.38 48.76
N HIS A 40 -12.53 -23.36 49.28
CA HIS A 40 -11.22 -23.16 48.62
C HIS A 40 -11.07 -22.07 47.54
N ALA A 41 -10.73 -20.85 47.99
CA ALA A 41 -10.14 -19.79 47.18
C ALA A 41 -8.61 -19.91 47.08
N VAL A 42 -8.09 -20.76 46.18
CA VAL A 42 -6.63 -20.79 45.88
C VAL A 42 -6.30 -20.65 44.38
N GLY A 43 -7.26 -20.84 43.46
CA GLY A 43 -7.00 -20.75 42.01
C GLY A 43 -6.94 -19.34 41.39
N GLY A 44 -7.49 -18.31 42.05
CA GLY A 44 -7.65 -16.97 41.43
C GLY A 44 -6.39 -16.10 41.38
N ARG A 45 -5.42 -16.31 42.28
CA ARG A 45 -4.25 -15.43 42.41
C ARG A 45 -3.24 -15.59 41.26
N ASN A 46 -3.04 -16.81 40.75
CA ASN A 46 -2.06 -17.08 39.70
C ASN A 46 -2.52 -16.61 38.31
N ALA A 47 -3.82 -16.71 37.99
CA ALA A 47 -4.37 -16.20 36.74
C ALA A 47 -4.28 -14.67 36.64
N MET A 48 -4.49 -13.96 37.76
CA MET A 48 -4.40 -12.49 37.83
C MET A 48 -2.96 -11.98 37.68
N GLN A 49 -1.97 -12.69 38.26
CA GLN A 49 -0.55 -12.37 38.11
C GLN A 49 -0.04 -12.56 36.66
N ASN A 50 -0.59 -13.53 35.95
CA ASN A 50 -0.24 -13.78 34.55
C ASN A 50 -0.77 -12.66 33.62
N GLN A 51 -1.99 -12.16 33.88
CA GLN A 51 -2.54 -11.02 33.13
C GLN A 51 -1.80 -9.70 33.39
N THR A 52 -1.41 -9.43 34.64
CA THR A 52 -0.65 -8.22 35.00
C THR A 52 0.75 -8.22 34.38
N SER A 53 1.44 -9.37 34.36
CA SER A 53 2.73 -9.54 33.68
C SER A 53 2.63 -9.28 32.18
N LYS A 54 1.56 -9.77 31.54
CA LYS A 54 1.29 -9.48 30.12
C LYS A 54 1.03 -7.99 29.87
N ARG A 55 0.29 -7.29 30.76
CA ARG A 55 0.04 -5.84 30.64
C ARG A 55 1.32 -5.04 30.72
N GLN A 56 2.23 -5.42 31.62
CA GLN A 56 3.51 -4.74 31.80
C GLN A 56 4.42 -4.89 30.58
N LYS A 57 4.46 -6.07 29.95
CA LYS A 57 5.22 -6.28 28.70
C LYS A 57 4.68 -5.41 27.56
N LEU A 58 3.37 -5.38 27.35
CA LEU A 58 2.73 -4.58 26.30
C LEU A 58 2.93 -3.07 26.54
N TYR A 59 2.88 -2.62 27.79
CA TYR A 59 3.15 -1.23 28.14
C TYR A 59 4.59 -0.82 27.84
N LYS A 60 5.58 -1.68 28.17
CA LYS A 60 6.99 -1.45 27.85
C LYS A 60 7.26 -1.38 26.34
N GLN A 61 6.43 -2.00 25.51
CA GLN A 61 6.50 -1.92 24.05
C GLN A 61 5.96 -0.59 23.48
N GLY A 62 5.53 0.34 24.33
CA GLY A 62 5.02 1.63 23.85
C GLY A 62 3.51 1.63 23.55
N LEU A 63 2.76 0.57 23.86
CA LEU A 63 1.33 0.50 23.55
C LEU A 63 0.49 1.36 24.51
N ASN A 64 -0.53 2.02 23.98
CA ASN A 64 -1.50 2.79 24.77
C ASN A 64 -2.55 1.86 25.43
N ASP A 65 -3.15 2.31 26.53
CA ASP A 65 -4.16 1.60 27.34
C ASP A 65 -5.28 0.98 26.47
N GLY A 66 -5.74 1.70 25.45
CA GLY A 66 -6.76 1.21 24.51
C GLY A 66 -6.28 0.07 23.60
N GLN A 67 -5.00 0.05 23.22
CA GLN A 67 -4.42 -1.04 22.42
C GLN A 67 -4.18 -2.27 23.29
N ILE A 68 -3.65 -2.07 24.49
CA ILE A 68 -3.46 -3.14 25.50
C ILE A 68 -4.80 -3.79 25.82
N ALA A 69 -5.85 -2.99 25.98
CA ALA A 69 -7.22 -3.45 26.24
C ALA A 69 -7.76 -4.33 25.11
N ARG A 70 -7.56 -3.96 23.84
CA ARG A 70 -7.96 -4.77 22.68
C ARG A 70 -7.20 -6.10 22.63
N ILE A 71 -5.89 -6.08 22.82
CA ILE A 71 -5.05 -7.29 22.77
C ILE A 71 -5.44 -8.29 23.88
N GLN A 72 -5.77 -7.78 25.06
CA GLN A 72 -6.14 -8.61 26.21
C GLN A 72 -7.64 -8.85 26.35
N GLN A 73 -8.46 -8.32 25.43
CA GLN A 73 -9.93 -8.40 25.46
C GLN A 73 -10.53 -7.93 26.79
N VAL A 74 -9.96 -6.88 27.39
CA VAL A 74 -10.45 -6.26 28.63
C VAL A 74 -10.92 -4.83 28.37
N SER A 75 -11.69 -4.26 29.29
CA SER A 75 -12.11 -2.87 29.14
C SER A 75 -10.90 -1.91 29.23
N PRO A 76 -10.89 -0.81 28.45
CA PRO A 76 -9.87 0.23 28.57
C PRO A 76 -9.74 0.78 29.99
N ASN A 77 -10.86 0.87 30.72
CA ASN A 77 -10.88 1.30 32.11
C ASN A 77 -10.13 0.33 33.03
N ALA A 78 -10.22 -0.99 32.80
CA ALA A 78 -9.48 -1.97 33.59
C ALA A 78 -7.96 -1.82 33.43
N VAL A 79 -7.49 -1.50 32.21
CA VAL A 79 -6.07 -1.22 31.95
C VAL A 79 -5.67 0.12 32.57
N ALA A 80 -6.50 1.16 32.45
CA ALA A 80 -6.23 2.46 33.07
C ALA A 80 -6.14 2.36 34.60
N HIS A 81 -7.01 1.58 35.24
CA HIS A 81 -6.93 1.32 36.69
C HIS A 81 -5.68 0.52 37.06
N TRP A 82 -5.33 -0.52 36.30
CA TRP A 82 -4.08 -1.25 36.50
C TRP A 82 -2.86 -0.32 36.40
N ARG A 83 -2.81 0.53 35.36
CA ARG A 83 -1.74 1.50 35.14
C ARG A 83 -1.62 2.48 36.31
N LYS A 84 -2.74 3.06 36.76
CA LYS A 84 -2.80 3.96 37.93
C LYS A 84 -2.31 3.29 39.21
N ARG A 85 -2.73 2.04 39.48
CA ARG A 85 -2.28 1.28 40.66
C ARG A 85 -0.78 0.96 40.65
N ASN A 86 -0.16 0.92 39.47
CA ASN A 86 1.28 0.68 39.31
C ASN A 86 2.08 1.98 39.11
N GLY A 87 1.47 3.16 39.28
CA GLY A 87 2.17 4.45 39.18
C GLY A 87 2.71 4.79 37.78
N LEU A 88 2.19 4.15 36.73
CA LEU A 88 2.71 4.31 35.37
C LEU A 88 2.07 5.51 34.65
N PRO A 89 2.83 6.37 33.95
CA PRO A 89 2.28 7.49 33.17
C PRO A 89 1.46 7.01 31.96
N VAL A 90 0.57 7.85 31.42
CA VAL A 90 -0.19 7.48 30.21
C VAL A 90 0.77 7.38 29.03
N ASN A 91 0.69 6.28 28.28
CA ASN A 91 1.49 6.14 27.06
C ASN A 91 0.80 6.87 25.91
N THR A 92 1.02 8.18 25.84
CA THR A 92 0.41 9.09 24.86
C THR A 92 1.17 9.09 23.53
N VAL A 93 1.47 7.92 22.96
CA VAL A 93 1.86 7.86 21.55
C VAL A 93 0.62 8.10 20.71
N VAL A 94 0.33 9.38 20.47
CA VAL A 94 -0.52 9.83 19.37
C VAL A 94 0.29 9.63 18.09
N GLN A 95 0.61 8.38 17.76
CA GLN A 95 1.06 8.01 16.42
C GLN A 95 -0.18 8.13 15.53
N LYS A 96 -0.57 9.36 15.20
CA LYS A 96 -1.51 9.62 14.12
C LYS A 96 -0.78 9.12 12.89
N ALA A 97 -1.10 7.89 12.46
CA ALA A 97 -0.67 7.40 11.17
C ALA A 97 -0.89 8.53 10.15
N PRO A 98 0.12 8.88 9.34
CA PRO A 98 -0.04 9.94 8.36
C PRO A 98 -1.28 9.59 7.54
N ARG A 99 -2.32 10.43 7.64
CA ARG A 99 -3.52 10.21 6.84
C ARG A 99 -3.06 10.20 5.38
N PRO A 100 -3.53 9.29 4.52
CA PRO A 100 -3.08 9.21 3.12
C PRO A 100 -3.17 10.57 2.40
N VAL A 101 -4.16 11.39 2.77
CA VAL A 101 -4.31 12.80 2.34
C VAL A 101 -3.05 13.65 2.57
N ALA A 102 -2.34 13.45 3.69
CA ALA A 102 -1.13 14.17 4.05
C ALA A 102 0.10 13.77 3.20
N GLN A 103 0.16 12.54 2.71
CA GLN A 103 1.23 12.09 1.80
C GLN A 103 1.07 12.71 0.42
N CYS A 104 -0.16 12.74 -0.11
CA CYS A 104 -0.46 13.43 -1.35
C CYS A 104 -0.16 14.95 -1.29
N ARG A 105 -0.15 15.58 -0.10
CA ARG A 105 0.20 17.01 0.04
C ARG A 105 1.65 17.28 -0.28
N LYS A 106 2.56 16.40 0.16
CA LYS A 106 3.99 16.56 -0.10
C LYS A 106 4.27 16.45 -1.58
N PHE A 107 3.69 15.46 -2.24
CA PHE A 107 3.78 15.32 -3.69
C PHE A 107 3.32 16.58 -4.44
N LEU A 108 2.12 17.09 -4.12
CA LEU A 108 1.61 18.31 -4.76
C LEU A 108 2.49 19.53 -4.46
N TYR A 109 3.02 19.63 -3.24
CA TYR A 109 3.93 20.70 -2.86
C TYR A 109 5.25 20.64 -3.65
N ASP A 110 5.83 19.45 -3.81
CA ASP A 110 7.05 19.21 -4.58
C ASP A 110 6.84 19.48 -6.08
N LEU A 111 5.60 19.37 -6.57
CA LEU A 111 5.18 19.83 -7.91
C LEU A 111 4.95 21.36 -7.98
N GLU A 112 5.36 22.11 -6.97
CA GLU A 112 5.21 23.56 -6.85
C GLU A 112 3.76 24.07 -6.78
N TRP A 113 2.82 23.22 -6.34
CA TRP A 113 1.44 23.65 -6.15
C TRP A 113 1.33 24.60 -4.97
N ARG A 114 0.50 25.64 -5.13
CA ARG A 114 0.16 26.57 -4.05
C ARG A 114 -0.78 25.92 -3.04
N ASP A 115 -0.59 26.24 -1.76
CA ASP A 115 -1.43 25.82 -0.62
C ASP A 115 -2.96 25.85 -0.88
N PRO A 116 -3.57 26.93 -1.42
CA PRO A 116 -5.00 26.96 -1.72
C PRO A 116 -5.44 25.96 -2.80
N HIS A 117 -4.55 25.61 -3.73
CA HIS A 117 -4.84 24.62 -4.77
C HIS A 117 -4.75 23.19 -4.23
N ILE A 118 -3.72 22.91 -3.41
CA ILE A 118 -3.61 21.65 -2.68
C ILE A 118 -4.87 21.41 -1.84
N ALA A 119 -5.34 22.46 -1.15
CA ALA A 119 -6.56 22.43 -0.36
C ALA A 119 -7.80 22.11 -1.21
N LYS A 120 -7.96 22.77 -2.36
CA LYS A 120 -9.08 22.53 -3.28
C LYS A 120 -9.08 21.12 -3.85
N GLU A 121 -7.93 20.63 -4.28
CA GLU A 121 -7.78 19.29 -4.89
C GLU A 121 -8.11 18.19 -3.88
N GLN A 122 -7.62 18.35 -2.64
CA GLN A 122 -7.85 17.37 -1.58
C GLN A 122 -9.16 17.58 -0.83
N ARG A 123 -9.94 18.61 -1.19
CA ARG A 123 -11.18 19.02 -0.51
C ARG A 123 -10.97 19.24 1.00
N VAL A 124 -9.85 19.84 1.38
CA VAL A 124 -9.55 20.20 2.77
C VAL A 124 -9.45 21.73 2.90
N SER A 125 -9.61 22.26 4.10
CA SER A 125 -9.41 23.68 4.36
C SER A 125 -7.97 24.12 4.09
N ALA A 126 -7.80 25.35 3.59
CA ALA A 126 -6.47 25.94 3.39
C ALA A 126 -5.67 26.03 4.71
N ALA A 127 -6.36 26.27 5.84
CA ALA A 127 -5.77 26.24 7.17
C ALA A 127 -5.12 24.88 7.49
N ALA A 128 -5.76 23.76 7.15
CA ALA A 128 -5.19 22.44 7.38
C ALA A 128 -3.94 22.15 6.52
N VAL A 129 -3.83 22.78 5.34
CA VAL A 129 -2.63 22.70 4.50
C VAL A 129 -1.53 23.58 5.08
N LEU A 130 -1.86 24.78 5.57
CA LEU A 130 -0.92 25.67 6.26
C LEU A 130 -0.36 25.02 7.53
N ASP A 131 -1.21 24.41 8.35
CA ASP A 131 -0.78 23.73 9.58
C ASP A 131 0.10 22.52 9.27
N TRP A 132 -0.25 21.76 8.23
CA TRP A 132 0.62 20.68 7.72
C TRP A 132 1.97 21.23 7.25
N ARG A 133 1.98 22.33 6.49
CA ARG A 133 3.21 22.97 6.00
C ARG A 133 4.10 23.44 7.14
N ARG A 134 3.51 24.07 8.16
CA ARG A 134 4.18 24.50 9.40
C ARG A 134 4.74 23.33 10.20
N SER A 135 3.96 22.25 10.33
CA SER A 135 4.37 21.03 11.04
C SER A 135 5.54 20.31 10.36
N ASN A 136 5.74 20.54 9.05
CA ASN A 136 6.85 19.98 8.26
C ASN A 136 7.97 21.00 8.00
N SER A 137 7.91 22.20 8.60
CA SER A 137 8.91 23.26 8.43
C SER A 137 9.17 23.66 6.96
N LEU A 138 8.14 23.58 6.11
CA LEU A 138 8.25 23.89 4.68
C LEU A 138 7.96 25.37 4.37
N PRO A 139 8.74 26.04 3.50
CA PRO A 139 8.51 27.44 3.14
C PRO A 139 7.21 27.62 2.34
N ALA A 140 6.69 28.85 2.29
CA ALA A 140 5.47 29.11 1.52
C ALA A 140 5.80 29.06 0.03
N ASN A 141 5.02 28.31 -0.74
CA ASN A 141 5.26 28.19 -2.17
C ASN A 141 4.68 29.42 -2.89
N GLN A 142 5.51 30.43 -3.12
CA GLN A 142 5.14 31.68 -3.80
C GLN A 142 5.28 31.56 -5.33
N SER A 143 4.80 30.48 -5.94
CA SER A 143 4.91 30.33 -7.41
C SER A 143 4.06 31.38 -8.12
N ASN A 144 4.61 32.07 -9.13
CA ASN A 144 3.95 33.17 -9.84
C ASN A 144 2.56 32.75 -10.38
N ALA A 145 1.57 33.63 -10.25
CA ALA A 145 0.14 33.38 -10.58
C ALA A 145 -0.13 33.05 -12.06
N PHE A 146 0.91 33.02 -12.90
CA PHE A 146 0.82 32.92 -14.35
C PHE A 146 0.70 31.49 -14.90
N ARG A 147 0.97 30.45 -14.09
CA ARG A 147 0.87 29.06 -14.55
C ARG A 147 -0.56 28.53 -14.42
N ARG A 148 -1.22 28.38 -15.58
CA ARG A 148 -2.65 28.03 -15.72
C ARG A 148 -2.86 26.56 -15.37
N ARG A 149 -4.12 26.17 -15.13
CA ARG A 149 -4.58 24.78 -14.91
C ARG A 149 -4.03 23.78 -15.95
N GLN A 150 -3.78 24.25 -17.16
CA GLN A 150 -3.26 23.49 -18.30
C GLN A 150 -1.80 23.06 -18.10
N ASP A 151 -1.01 23.82 -17.34
CA ASP A 151 0.39 23.50 -17.06
C ASP A 151 0.53 22.32 -16.09
N ARG A 152 -0.52 21.99 -15.32
CA ARG A 152 -0.47 20.93 -14.30
C ARG A 152 -0.72 19.54 -14.87
N ALA A 153 -1.70 19.42 -15.77
CA ALA A 153 -1.89 18.18 -16.52
C ALA A 153 -0.64 17.89 -17.36
N ARG A 154 -0.05 18.93 -17.96
CA ARG A 154 1.24 18.83 -18.64
C ARG A 154 2.35 18.37 -17.70
N GLN A 155 2.50 18.94 -16.51
CA GLN A 155 3.52 18.50 -15.54
C GLN A 155 3.39 17.02 -15.16
N LEU A 156 2.17 16.50 -14.99
CA LEU A 156 1.95 15.08 -14.70
C LEU A 156 2.31 14.20 -15.91
N HIS A 157 1.92 14.62 -17.12
CA HIS A 157 2.30 13.94 -18.35
C HIS A 157 3.81 13.98 -18.59
N ASP A 158 4.46 15.14 -18.42
CA ASP A 158 5.90 15.31 -18.56
C ASP A 158 6.65 14.41 -17.56
N LEU A 159 6.13 14.28 -16.33
CA LEU A 159 6.72 13.41 -15.32
C LEU A 159 6.52 11.93 -15.68
N GLN A 160 5.34 11.56 -16.18
CA GLN A 160 5.07 10.21 -16.71
C GLN A 160 6.02 9.89 -17.89
N ASP A 161 6.18 10.81 -18.83
CA ASP A 161 7.07 10.66 -19.99
C ASP A 161 8.53 10.51 -19.55
N ARG A 162 8.96 11.25 -18.53
CA ARG A 162 10.29 11.09 -17.93
C ARG A 162 10.48 9.71 -17.31
N ILE A 163 9.48 9.18 -16.61
CA ILE A 163 9.53 7.82 -16.04
C ILE A 163 9.62 6.78 -17.15
N VAL A 164 8.74 6.85 -18.16
CA VAL A 164 8.73 5.91 -19.29
C VAL A 164 10.08 5.95 -20.01
N LYS A 165 10.61 7.14 -20.26
CA LYS A 165 11.94 7.31 -20.86
C LYS A 165 13.06 6.74 -19.98
N ALA A 166 12.93 6.84 -18.65
CA ALA A 166 13.89 6.29 -17.70
C ALA A 166 13.80 4.75 -17.55
N ILE A 167 12.63 4.14 -17.78
CA ILE A 167 12.49 2.68 -17.88
C ILE A 167 13.23 2.16 -19.13
N GLY A 168 13.19 2.94 -20.22
CA GLY A 168 13.86 2.62 -21.48
C GLY A 168 12.89 2.08 -22.53
N THR A 169 13.33 2.05 -23.79
CA THR A 169 12.53 1.65 -24.96
C THR A 169 12.58 0.15 -25.25
N SER A 170 13.28 -0.62 -24.42
CA SER A 170 13.51 -2.05 -24.61
C SER A 170 12.34 -2.93 -24.13
N LEU A 171 11.41 -2.35 -23.36
CA LEU A 171 10.18 -3.00 -22.93
C LEU A 171 9.02 -2.59 -23.85
N PRO A 172 8.03 -3.49 -24.09
CA PRO A 172 6.79 -3.12 -24.77
C PRO A 172 6.13 -1.90 -24.11
N ARG A 173 5.58 -1.02 -24.94
CA ARG A 173 5.05 0.28 -24.50
C ARG A 173 3.98 0.14 -23.41
N ASP A 174 3.13 -0.88 -23.53
CA ASP A 174 2.03 -1.11 -22.59
C ASP A 174 2.53 -1.49 -21.20
N ILE A 175 3.53 -2.39 -21.13
CA ILE A 175 4.18 -2.80 -19.88
C ILE A 175 4.92 -1.62 -19.24
N ALA A 176 5.63 -0.84 -20.06
CA ALA A 176 6.32 0.35 -19.56
C ALA A 176 5.34 1.41 -19.03
N ALA A 177 4.17 1.55 -19.65
CA ALA A 177 3.12 2.47 -19.21
C ALA A 177 2.49 2.03 -17.87
N ASP A 178 2.20 0.75 -17.70
CA ASP A 178 1.67 0.19 -16.45
C ASP A 178 2.67 0.37 -15.30
N ALA A 179 3.94 0.03 -15.54
CA ALA A 179 5.01 0.24 -14.56
C ALA A 179 5.21 1.72 -14.21
N ALA A 180 5.06 2.61 -15.19
CA ALA A 180 5.10 4.05 -14.93
C ALA A 180 3.91 4.52 -14.08
N ALA A 181 2.70 3.99 -14.29
CA ALA A 181 1.53 4.28 -13.48
C ALA A 181 1.72 3.82 -12.01
N ASP A 182 2.31 2.64 -11.80
CA ASP A 182 2.63 2.14 -10.46
C ASP A 182 3.67 3.01 -9.74
N LEU A 183 4.70 3.45 -10.45
CA LEU A 183 5.71 4.37 -9.89
C LEU A 183 5.09 5.74 -9.57
N MET A 184 4.19 6.24 -10.41
CA MET A 184 3.40 7.44 -10.13
C MET A 184 2.58 7.29 -8.85
N LEU A 185 1.89 6.16 -8.68
CA LEU A 185 1.13 5.86 -7.48
C LEU A 185 2.02 5.76 -6.23
N ALA A 186 3.21 5.16 -6.36
CA ALA A 186 4.19 5.09 -5.29
C ALA A 186 4.68 6.48 -4.85
N VAL A 187 4.76 7.43 -5.78
CA VAL A 187 5.09 8.81 -5.47
C VAL A 187 3.93 9.56 -4.84
N VAL A 188 2.70 9.40 -5.33
CA VAL A 188 1.50 10.01 -4.75
C VAL A 188 1.28 9.53 -3.31
N SER A 189 1.53 8.24 -3.04
CA SER A 189 1.48 7.67 -1.69
C SER A 189 2.65 8.08 -0.79
N GLY A 190 3.63 8.82 -1.31
CA GLY A 190 4.79 9.30 -0.57
C GLY A 190 5.81 8.21 -0.22
N SER A 191 5.73 7.04 -0.88
CA SER A 191 6.67 5.93 -0.70
C SER A 191 8.02 6.22 -1.38
N VAL A 192 8.00 6.95 -2.50
CA VAL A 192 9.19 7.35 -3.25
C VAL A 192 9.15 8.86 -3.49
N PRO A 193 10.23 9.61 -3.21
CA PRO A 193 10.26 11.03 -3.54
C PRO A 193 10.47 11.25 -5.04
N ILE A 194 9.91 12.33 -5.59
CA ILE A 194 9.95 12.65 -7.02
C ILE A 194 11.38 12.65 -7.59
N ARG A 195 12.37 13.12 -6.82
CA ARG A 195 13.78 13.14 -7.23
C ARG A 195 14.39 11.76 -7.50
N ASP A 196 13.90 10.72 -6.82
CA ASP A 196 14.48 9.37 -6.88
C ASP A 196 13.69 8.46 -7.85
N ILE A 197 12.61 8.96 -8.43
CA ILE A 197 11.69 8.17 -9.25
C ILE A 197 12.37 7.63 -10.52
N GLU A 198 13.22 8.43 -11.17
CA GLU A 198 13.93 8.04 -12.39
C GLU A 198 14.98 6.97 -12.11
N LYS A 199 15.60 6.98 -10.92
CA LYS A 199 16.53 5.93 -10.50
C LYS A 199 15.78 4.63 -10.27
N ARG A 200 14.59 4.70 -9.66
CA ARG A 200 13.72 3.53 -9.47
C ARG A 200 13.23 2.98 -10.81
N ALA A 201 12.82 3.85 -11.72
CA ALA A 201 12.42 3.52 -13.08
C ALA A 201 13.53 2.76 -13.85
N ARG A 202 14.76 3.29 -13.82
CA ARG A 202 15.94 2.62 -14.41
C ARG A 202 16.21 1.25 -13.79
N SER A 203 16.13 1.15 -12.47
CA SER A 203 16.34 -0.15 -11.79
C SER A 203 15.28 -1.18 -12.17
N PHE A 204 14.04 -0.74 -12.39
CA PHE A 204 12.95 -1.58 -12.86
C PHE A 204 13.20 -2.06 -14.28
N GLY A 205 13.51 -1.13 -15.21
CA GLY A 205 13.83 -1.48 -16.60
C GLY A 205 14.99 -2.48 -16.70
N ASN A 206 16.09 -2.21 -16.00
CA ASN A 206 17.25 -3.12 -15.96
C ASN A 206 16.90 -4.49 -15.38
N ARG A 207 16.08 -4.54 -14.33
CA ARG A 207 15.64 -5.80 -13.73
C ARG A 207 14.75 -6.59 -14.67
N ALA A 208 13.77 -5.95 -15.31
CA ALA A 208 12.88 -6.59 -16.25
C ALA A 208 13.64 -7.12 -17.48
N LEU A 209 14.64 -6.38 -17.95
CA LEU A 209 15.56 -6.87 -18.99
C LEU A 209 16.39 -8.05 -18.52
N GLN A 210 16.89 -8.03 -17.29
CA GLN A 210 17.63 -9.16 -16.73
C GLN A 210 16.74 -10.40 -16.59
N GLU A 211 15.51 -10.24 -16.13
CA GLU A 211 14.53 -11.34 -16.03
C GLU A 211 14.18 -11.89 -17.42
N PHE A 212 13.99 -11.01 -18.42
CA PHE A 212 13.77 -11.43 -19.81
C PHE A 212 15.00 -12.16 -20.39
N ALA A 213 16.20 -11.63 -20.17
CA ALA A 213 17.44 -12.28 -20.59
C ALA A 213 17.63 -13.65 -19.90
N ASN A 214 17.27 -13.75 -18.62
CA ASN A 214 17.32 -15.01 -17.90
C ASN A 214 16.27 -16.01 -18.43
N ALA A 215 15.06 -15.54 -18.75
CA ALA A 215 13.97 -16.41 -19.22
C ALA A 215 14.15 -16.89 -20.68
N TYR A 216 14.71 -16.04 -21.54
CA TYR A 216 14.72 -16.25 -22.99
C TYR A 216 16.12 -16.32 -23.62
N LEU A 217 17.15 -15.68 -23.05
CA LEU A 217 18.52 -15.71 -23.59
C LEU A 217 19.43 -16.74 -22.88
N SER A 218 19.12 -17.13 -21.64
CA SER A 218 19.97 -18.03 -20.84
C SER A 218 19.70 -19.51 -21.03
N ARG A 219 18.77 -19.88 -21.93
CA ARG A 219 18.55 -21.28 -22.28
C ARG A 219 19.62 -21.67 -23.29
N SER A 220 20.53 -22.53 -22.87
CA SER A 220 21.56 -23.05 -23.76
C SER A 220 20.91 -23.70 -24.98
N LEU A 221 21.48 -23.50 -26.18
CA LEU A 221 21.07 -24.26 -27.37
C LEU A 221 21.27 -25.77 -27.18
N ASP A 222 22.16 -26.15 -26.24
CA ASP A 222 22.40 -27.53 -25.82
C ASP A 222 21.40 -28.05 -24.78
N GLU A 223 20.45 -27.23 -24.31
CA GLU A 223 19.44 -27.67 -23.35
C GLU A 223 18.43 -28.59 -24.06
N THR A 224 18.22 -29.80 -23.50
CA THR A 224 17.27 -30.79 -24.02
C THR A 224 15.83 -30.33 -23.85
N ILE A 225 15.00 -30.61 -24.84
CA ILE A 225 13.59 -30.23 -24.83
C ILE A 225 12.78 -31.38 -24.26
N GLY A 226 12.30 -31.21 -23.03
CA GLY A 226 11.50 -32.20 -22.33
C GLY A 226 12.34 -33.19 -21.52
N ALA A 227 11.72 -33.81 -20.53
CA ALA A 227 12.41 -34.68 -19.57
C ALA A 227 12.82 -36.05 -20.15
N ASP A 228 12.28 -36.42 -21.31
CA ASP A 228 12.35 -37.78 -21.89
C ASP A 228 12.83 -37.80 -23.36
N SER A 229 13.30 -36.67 -23.91
CA SER A 229 13.80 -36.62 -25.28
C SER A 229 15.23 -36.08 -25.33
N ASP A 230 16.10 -36.77 -26.08
CA ASP A 230 17.49 -36.36 -26.34
C ASP A 230 17.58 -35.24 -27.39
N LEU A 231 16.43 -34.68 -27.78
CA LEU A 231 16.33 -33.59 -28.74
C LEU A 231 16.76 -32.29 -28.08
N ARG A 232 17.85 -31.71 -28.57
CA ARG A 232 18.33 -30.40 -28.15
C ARG A 232 17.62 -29.31 -28.92
N ARG A 233 17.60 -28.10 -28.37
CA ARG A 233 17.06 -26.93 -29.07
C ARG A 233 17.79 -26.63 -30.38
N ILE A 234 19.07 -26.95 -30.46
CA ILE A 234 19.85 -26.83 -31.69
C ILE A 234 19.31 -27.72 -32.81
N ASP A 235 18.71 -28.87 -32.48
CA ASP A 235 18.17 -29.82 -33.46
C ASP A 235 16.85 -29.33 -34.08
N MET A 236 16.21 -28.31 -33.49
CA MET A 236 15.03 -27.65 -34.06
C MET A 236 15.37 -26.47 -34.97
N LEU A 237 16.63 -26.02 -34.99
CA LEU A 237 17.06 -25.03 -35.96
C LEU A 237 17.21 -25.74 -37.30
N VAL A 238 16.20 -25.57 -38.16
CA VAL A 238 16.27 -26.00 -39.55
C VAL A 238 17.40 -25.22 -40.19
N ASP A 239 18.53 -25.88 -40.41
CA ASP A 239 19.65 -25.31 -41.14
C ASP A 239 19.32 -25.33 -42.64
N GLU A 240 18.65 -24.28 -43.11
CA GLU A 240 18.35 -24.08 -44.53
C GLU A 240 19.64 -24.03 -45.39
N SER A 241 20.81 -23.80 -44.79
CA SER A 241 22.07 -23.73 -45.53
C SER A 241 22.64 -25.12 -45.85
N SER A 242 22.41 -26.14 -45.01
CA SER A 242 22.86 -27.50 -45.30
C SER A 242 21.92 -28.26 -46.22
N SER A 243 20.61 -27.98 -46.21
CA SER A 243 19.68 -28.57 -47.19
C SER A 243 19.94 -28.08 -48.61
N VAL A 244 20.16 -26.77 -48.79
CA VAL A 244 20.52 -26.18 -50.11
C VAL A 244 21.87 -26.70 -50.60
N TRP A 245 22.86 -26.84 -49.70
CA TRP A 245 24.16 -27.41 -50.05
C TRP A 245 24.08 -28.90 -50.42
N LEU A 246 23.23 -29.69 -49.76
CA LEU A 246 23.02 -31.11 -50.10
C LEU A 246 22.28 -31.30 -51.43
N GLU A 247 21.35 -30.39 -51.77
CA GLU A 247 20.72 -30.34 -53.10
C GLU A 247 21.75 -29.97 -54.19
N GLU A 248 22.63 -29.01 -53.93
CA GLU A 248 23.70 -28.60 -54.85
C GLU A 248 24.75 -29.71 -55.06
N MET A 249 24.99 -30.54 -54.04
CA MET A 249 25.91 -31.69 -54.11
C MET A 249 25.25 -32.98 -54.63
N GLY A 250 23.99 -32.93 -55.07
CA GLY A 250 23.29 -34.06 -55.69
C GLY A 250 22.94 -35.20 -54.72
N ALA A 251 22.88 -34.92 -53.41
CA ALA A 251 22.58 -35.89 -52.37
C ALA A 251 21.09 -35.85 -51.98
N SER A 252 20.17 -35.95 -52.94
CA SER A 252 18.76 -36.23 -52.66
C SER A 252 18.45 -37.70 -53.01
N TRP A 253 17.89 -38.43 -52.06
CA TRP A 253 17.37 -39.79 -52.29
C TRP A 253 16.07 -39.69 -53.10
N HIS A 254 15.98 -40.39 -54.23
CA HIS A 254 14.72 -40.73 -54.88
C HIS A 254 14.06 -41.92 -54.18
#